data_AF-A0A821J828-F1
#
_entry.id   AF-A0A821J828-F1
#
_cell.length_a   1.000
_cell.length_b   1.000
_cell.length_c   1.000
_cell.angle_alpha   90.00
_cell.angle_beta   90.00
_cell.angle_gamma   90.00
#
_symmetry.space_group_name_H-M   'P 1'
#
loop_
_entity.id
_entity.type
_entity.pdbx_description
1 polymer ?
#
loop_
_entity_poly.entity_id
_entity_poly.type
_entity_poly.pdbx_seq_one_letter_code
_entity_poly.pdbx_strand_id
1 'polypeptide(L)'
;MYAFPRVEIPEKAITHAKSKNMAPDAFYCFQLLEKTGICVVPGSGFKQKPGTHHFRTTILPPIDQMKDMVEKFRTFHMEFLREWK
;
A
#
# COMPACT_ATOMS: atom_id res chain seq x y z
N MET A 1 -16.57 -0.30 -8.21
CA MET A 1 -15.77 0.95 -8.25
C MET A 1 -14.49 0.89 -7.40
N TYR A 2 -14.42 0.05 -6.35
CA TYR A 2 -13.22 -0.06 -5.50
C TYR A 2 -12.68 -1.49 -5.48
N ALA A 3 -11.37 -1.61 -5.32
CA ALA A 3 -10.69 -2.84 -4.92
C ALA A 3 -10.08 -2.65 -3.52
N PHE A 4 -9.94 -3.75 -2.78
CA PHE A 4 -9.34 -3.75 -1.44
C PHE A 4 -8.24 -4.82 -1.30
N PRO A 5 -7.10 -4.68 -1.99
CA PRO A 5 -6.06 -5.69 -2.00
C PRO A 5 -5.43 -5.85 -0.61
N ARG A 6 -5.09 -7.10 -0.27
CA ARG A 6 -4.23 -7.42 0.87
C ARG A 6 -2.77 -7.25 0.45
N VAL A 7 -1.96 -6.71 1.35
CA VAL A 7 -0.50 -6.63 1.19
C VAL A 7 0.16 -7.39 2.33
N GLU A 8 1.12 -8.25 1.99
CA GLU A 8 1.98 -8.90 2.96
C GLU A 8 3.16 -7.97 3.24
N ILE A 9 3.12 -7.31 4.40
CA ILE A 9 4.13 -6.34 4.82
C ILE A 9 5.19 -7.08 5.64
N PRO A 10 6.49 -6.98 5.30
CA PRO A 10 7.57 -7.60 6.07
C PRO A 10 7.61 -7.13 7.54
N GLU A 11 8.03 -8.00 8.45
CA GLU A 11 8.06 -7.71 9.91
C GLU A 11 8.93 -6.50 10.25
N LYS A 12 10.03 -6.31 9.51
CA LYS A 12 10.92 -5.15 9.67
C LYS A 12 10.18 -3.84 9.38
N ALA A 13 9.36 -3.79 8.32
CA ALA A 13 8.52 -2.64 8.01
C ALA A 13 7.40 -2.45 9.04
N ILE A 14 6.79 -3.55 9.52
CA ILE A 14 5.77 -3.48 10.57
C ILE A 14 6.35 -2.86 11.85
N THR A 15 7.54 -3.32 12.26
CA THR A 15 8.23 -2.82 13.46
C THR A 15 8.57 -1.35 13.32
N HIS A 16 9.10 -0.93 12.16
CA HIS A 16 9.43 0.46 11.89
C HIS A 16 8.21 1.38 11.84
N ALA A 17 7.11 0.92 11.25
CA ALA A 17 5.85 1.67 11.26
C ALA A 17 5.36 1.88 12.70
N LYS A 18 5.38 0.82 13.52
CA LYS A 18 5.01 0.89 14.94
C LYS A 18 5.92 1.82 15.75
N SER A 19 7.24 1.83 15.50
CA SER A 19 8.15 2.75 16.20
C SER A 19 7.90 4.22 15.86
N LYS A 20 7.25 4.49 14.71
CA LYS A 20 6.78 5.82 14.31
C LYS A 20 5.32 6.09 14.70
N ASN A 21 4.73 5.24 15.54
CA ASN A 21 3.32 5.32 15.95
C ASN A 21 2.35 5.34 14.74
N MET A 22 2.69 4.62 13.67
CA MET A 22 1.95 4.54 12.43
C MET A 22 1.47 3.11 12.17
N ALA A 23 0.24 2.96 11.65
CA ALA A 23 -0.26 1.65 11.22
C ALA A 23 0.59 1.12 10.03
N PRO A 24 0.90 -0.19 9.96
CA PRO A 24 1.77 -0.71 8.90
C PRO A 24 1.25 -0.47 7.48
N ASP A 25 -0.07 -0.54 7.28
CA ASP A 25 -0.69 -0.24 5.99
C ASP A 25 -0.65 1.24 5.64
N ALA A 26 -0.82 2.14 6.62
CA ALA A 26 -0.62 3.57 6.45
C ALA A 26 0.81 3.86 6.02
N PHE A 27 1.80 3.23 6.67
CA PHE A 27 3.21 3.35 6.27
C PHE A 27 3.44 2.92 4.82
N TYR A 28 2.90 1.77 4.40
CA TYR A 28 2.96 1.33 3.01
C TYR A 28 2.31 2.33 2.04
N CYS A 29 1.14 2.87 2.39
CA CYS A 29 0.42 3.83 1.55
C CYS A 29 1.16 5.18 1.43
N PHE A 30 1.78 5.66 2.51
CA PHE A 30 2.62 6.87 2.49
C PHE A 30 3.86 6.67 1.62
N GLN A 31 4.56 5.54 1.77
CA GLN A 31 5.73 5.22 0.94
C GLN A 31 5.35 5.13 -0.56
N LEU A 32 4.18 4.57 -0.87
CA LEU A 32 3.65 4.54 -2.24
C LEU A 32 3.44 5.95 -2.77
N LEU A 33 2.76 6.80 -1.99
CA LEU A 33 2.46 8.17 -2.35
C LEU A 33 3.74 8.97 -2.62
N GLU A 34 4.70 8.91 -1.69
CA GLU A 34 5.97 9.64 -1.79
C GLU A 34 6.80 9.21 -3.00
N LYS A 35 6.85 7.91 -3.31
CA LYS A 35 7.67 7.38 -4.41
C LYS A 35 7.01 7.48 -5.79
N THR A 36 5.67 7.44 -5.86
CA THR A 36 4.95 7.28 -7.15
C THR A 36 3.93 8.38 -7.44
N GLY A 37 3.54 9.16 -6.43
CA GLY A 37 2.41 10.09 -6.49
C GLY A 37 1.03 9.43 -6.39
N ILE A 38 0.95 8.10 -6.23
CA ILE A 38 -0.33 7.39 -6.16
C ILE A 38 -0.88 7.47 -4.74
N CYS A 39 -2.05 8.10 -4.58
CA CYS A 39 -2.76 8.20 -3.32
C CYS A 39 -3.83 7.10 -3.19
N VAL A 40 -3.70 6.27 -2.15
CA VAL A 40 -4.70 5.24 -1.77
C VAL A 40 -5.02 5.34 -0.29
N VAL A 41 -6.14 4.72 0.12
CA VAL A 41 -6.59 4.80 1.51
C VAL A 41 -6.14 3.55 2.28
N PRO A 42 -5.46 3.68 3.42
CA PRO A 42 -5.00 2.52 4.20
C PRO A 42 -6.17 1.74 4.82
N GLY A 43 -5.99 0.41 4.94
CA GLY A 43 -6.99 -0.53 5.45
C GLY A 43 -7.36 -0.34 6.91
N SER A 44 -6.49 0.30 7.70
CA SER A 44 -6.65 0.55 9.13
C SER A 44 -7.86 1.42 9.46
N GLY A 45 -8.36 2.21 8.50
CA GLY A 45 -9.62 2.95 8.62
C GLY A 45 -10.89 2.11 8.40
N PHE A 46 -10.79 0.84 7.98
CA PHE A 46 -11.92 0.04 7.46
C PHE A 46 -12.24 -1.22 8.27
N LYS A 47 -11.86 -1.29 9.56
CA LYS A 47 -12.11 -2.46 10.42
C LYS A 47 -11.61 -3.79 9.82
N GLN A 48 -10.44 -3.79 9.20
CA GLN A 48 -9.81 -5.00 8.65
C GLN A 48 -9.49 -6.04 9.74
N LYS A 49 -9.35 -7.31 9.34
CA LYS A 49 -8.99 -8.41 10.25
C LYS A 49 -7.64 -8.12 10.95
N PRO A 50 -7.52 -8.32 12.27
CA PRO A 50 -6.23 -8.19 12.96
C PRO A 50 -5.12 -9.02 12.32
N GLY A 51 -3.91 -8.46 12.24
CA GLY A 51 -2.75 -9.11 11.60
C GLY A 51 -2.78 -9.11 10.07
N THR A 52 -3.77 -8.45 9.45
CA THR A 52 -3.82 -8.26 7.99
C THR A 52 -3.72 -6.78 7.65
N HIS A 53 -3.18 -6.50 6.46
CA HIS A 53 -2.93 -5.14 5.99
C HIS A 53 -3.49 -5.01 4.58
N HIS A 54 -4.21 -3.93 4.34
CA HIS A 54 -4.89 -3.67 3.07
C HIS A 54 -4.77 -2.21 2.69
N PHE A 55 -5.15 -1.91 1.45
CA PHE A 55 -5.45 -0.55 1.02
C PHE A 55 -6.66 -0.56 0.10
N ARG A 56 -7.37 0.57 0.00
CA ARG A 56 -8.47 0.76 -0.94
C ARG A 56 -7.98 1.59 -2.12
N THR A 57 -8.24 1.09 -3.33
CA THR A 57 -7.99 1.81 -4.58
C THR A 57 -9.26 1.88 -5.44
N THR A 58 -9.33 2.83 -6.36
CA THR A 58 -10.41 2.99 -7.33
C THR A 58 -10.06 2.34 -8.66
N ILE A 59 -11.03 1.68 -9.27
CA ILE A 59 -10.95 1.15 -10.65
C ILE A 59 -11.81 2.00 -11.60
N LEU A 60 -11.82 3.32 -11.37
CA LEU A 60 -12.56 4.31 -12.14
C LEU A 60 -11.80 4.85 -13.36
N PRO A 61 -10.45 5.00 -13.33
CA PRO A 61 -9.72 5.52 -14.48
C PRO A 61 -9.87 4.62 -15.72
N PRO A 62 -9.70 5.19 -16.93
CA PRO A 62 -9.63 4.40 -18.16
C PRO A 62 -8.55 3.31 -18.11
N ILE A 63 -8.73 2.23 -18.88
CA ILE A 63 -7.86 1.05 -18.87
C ILE A 63 -6.39 1.41 -19.09
N ASP A 64 -6.09 2.32 -20.00
CA ASP A 64 -4.69 2.67 -20.30
C ASP A 64 -4.02 3.43 -19.14
N GLN A 65 -4.75 4.31 -18.45
CA GLN A 65 -4.24 4.95 -17.22
C GLN A 65 -4.08 3.93 -16.08
N MET A 66 -4.96 2.92 -16.02
CA MET A 66 -4.82 1.84 -15.04
C MET A 66 -3.57 1.00 -15.30
N LYS A 67 -3.19 0.74 -16.56
CA LYS A 67 -1.95 0.01 -16.88
C LYS A 67 -0.72 0.73 -16.31
N ASP A 68 -0.64 2.05 -16.54
CA ASP A 68 0.45 2.87 -16.01
C ASP A 68 0.47 2.88 -14.48
N MET A 69 -0.70 3.01 -13.86
CA MET A 69 -0.84 2.97 -12.40
C MET A 69 -0.38 1.61 -11.84
N VAL A 70 -0.79 0.50 -12.46
CA VAL A 70 -0.43 -0.86 -12.03
C VAL A 70 1.07 -1.11 -12.17
N GLU A 71 1.72 -0.62 -13.23
CA GLU A 71 3.18 -0.81 -13.39
C GLU A 71 3.98 0.00 -12.36
N LYS A 72 3.55 1.23 -12.06
CA LYS A 72 4.11 2.03 -10.97
C LYS A 72 3.95 1.33 -9.62
N PHE A 73 2.76 0.78 -9.36
CA PHE A 73 2.49 -0.03 -8.16
C PHE A 73 3.42 -1.23 -8.06
N ARG A 74 3.59 -1.97 -9.16
CA ARG A 74 4.44 -3.16 -9.22
C ARG A 74 5.88 -2.80 -8.92
N THR A 75 6.41 -1.76 -9.56
CA THR A 75 7.79 -1.30 -9.34
C THR A 75 8.01 -0.90 -7.89
N PHE A 76 7.12 -0.05 -7.37
CA PHE A 76 7.15 0.36 -5.96
C PHE A 76 7.09 -0.83 -5.01
N HIS A 77 6.15 -1.76 -5.22
CA HIS A 77 5.96 -2.90 -4.33
C HIS A 77 7.20 -3.78 -4.27
N MET A 78 7.83 -4.05 -5.42
CA MET A 78 9.06 -4.84 -5.49
C MET A 78 10.23 -4.15 -4.79
N GLU A 79 10.37 -2.84 -4.93
CA GLU A 79 11.39 -2.05 -4.22
C GLU A 79 11.15 -2.01 -2.72
N PHE A 80 9.90 -1.79 -2.31
CA PHE A 80 9.49 -1.83 -0.91
C PHE A 80 9.85 -3.18 -0.28
N LEU A 81 9.53 -4.29 -0.96
CA LEU A 81 9.89 -5.62 -0.48
C LEU A 81 11.42 -5.82 -0.41
N ARG A 82 12.21 -5.27 -1.33
CA ARG A 82 13.68 -5.37 -1.27
C ARG A 82 14.27 -4.60 -0.09
N GLU A 83 13.73 -3.42 0.20
CA GLU A 83 14.19 -2.53 1.28
C GLU A 83 13.85 -3.11 2.68
N TRP A 84 12.68 -3.75 2.78
CA TRP A 84 12.09 -4.16 4.04
C TRP A 84 12.06 -5.67 4.30
N LYS A 85 12.44 -6.51 3.34
CA LYS A 85 12.66 -7.95 3.59
C LYS A 85 13.78 -8.21 4.58
#